data_AF-A0A5N6SVA7-F1
#
_entry.id   AF-A0A5N6SVA7-F1
#
_cell.length_a   1.000
_cell.length_b   1.000
_cell.length_c   1.000
_cell.angle_alpha   90.00
_cell.angle_beta   90.00
_cell.angle_gamma   90.00
#
_symmetry.space_group_name_H-M   'P 1'
#
loop_
_entity.id
_entity.type
_entity.pdbx_description
1 polymer ?
#
loop_
_entity_poly.entity_id
_entity_poly.type
_entity_poly.pdbx_seq_one_letter_code
_entity_poly.pdbx_strand_id
1 'polypeptide(L)'
;MAELPASPLLDLPTELQLIIIDMLDYPSRLSLSQTNKYLRSLIPTQPPSTPQLRRQYLCDKETWPGYQEYFACSRCLQLLHYSRFTSGQVRGRHAKLCPGRYLRVCIDCKEHEGNRNHDHNLDEVLGQLVNVGLRSAQVMMPIPPHLAVPPANHAVPPNPAVPPPNPAVPPSYPTMPQPNPGMRPAYPTMAPPYATVFPYPTAPPYPTAPPGPYVNYYNGHRGSFSPWWPYFPSAGRQP
;
A
#
# COMPACT_ATOMS: atom_id res chain seq x y z
N MET A 1 -17.57 34.10 10.35
CA MET A 1 -16.49 33.24 9.81
C MET A 1 -16.54 31.96 10.62
N ALA A 2 -16.82 30.81 9.99
CA ALA A 2 -16.85 29.54 10.72
C ALA A 2 -15.40 29.08 10.93
N GLU A 3 -14.99 28.93 12.19
CA GLU A 3 -13.73 28.26 12.51
C GLU A 3 -13.83 26.80 12.05
N LEU A 4 -12.85 26.35 11.25
CA LEU A 4 -12.75 24.95 10.92
C LEU A 4 -12.38 24.18 12.19
N PRO A 5 -13.03 23.05 12.49
CA PRO A 5 -12.72 22.26 13.67
C PRO A 5 -11.23 21.87 13.65
N ALA A 6 -10.60 21.95 14.82
CA ALA A 6 -9.23 21.51 15.01
C ALA A 6 -9.05 20.06 14.51
N SER A 7 -7.90 19.77 13.90
CA SER A 7 -7.60 18.44 13.38
C SER A 7 -7.52 17.46 14.55
N PRO A 8 -8.42 16.46 14.67
CA PRO A 8 -8.49 15.57 15.84
C PRO A 8 -7.23 14.75 16.05
N LEU A 9 -6.38 14.62 15.01
CA LEU A 9 -5.09 13.93 15.11
C LEU A 9 -4.08 14.70 15.98
N LEU A 10 -4.11 16.05 15.96
CA LEU A 10 -3.14 16.88 16.69
C LEU A 10 -3.48 17.01 18.18
N ASP A 11 -4.73 16.72 18.55
CA ASP A 11 -5.20 16.73 19.94
C ASP A 11 -4.84 15.43 20.70
N LEU A 12 -4.35 14.41 19.99
CA LEU A 12 -3.93 13.14 20.58
C LEU A 12 -2.53 13.24 21.19
N PRO A 13 -2.25 12.51 22.30
CA PRO A 13 -0.89 12.28 22.77
C PRO A 13 0.02 11.70 21.66
N THR A 14 1.30 12.10 21.66
CA THR A 14 2.29 11.73 20.63
C THR A 14 2.38 10.22 20.42
N GLU A 15 2.24 9.43 21.49
CA GLU A 15 2.31 7.97 21.46
C GLU A 15 1.18 7.39 20.60
N LEU A 16 -0.05 7.91 20.75
CA LEU A 16 -1.19 7.48 19.94
C LEU A 16 -1.04 7.92 18.49
N GLN A 17 -0.48 9.11 18.25
CA GLN A 17 -0.19 9.57 16.89
C GLN A 17 0.81 8.65 16.19
N LEU A 18 1.89 8.25 16.88
CA LEU A 18 2.90 7.33 16.34
C LEU A 18 2.31 5.95 16.01
N ILE A 19 1.43 5.42 16.87
CA ILE A 19 0.71 4.16 16.60
C ILE A 19 -0.16 4.29 15.34
N ILE A 20 -0.91 5.38 15.21
CA ILE A 20 -1.74 5.62 14.02
C ILE A 20 -0.86 5.72 12.77
N ILE A 21 0.23 6.49 12.85
CA ILE A 21 1.18 6.68 11.74
C ILE A 21 1.80 5.35 11.31
N ASP A 22 2.16 4.46 12.23
CA ASP A 22 2.79 3.17 11.93
C ASP A 22 1.84 2.23 11.16
N MET A 23 0.53 2.38 11.38
CA MET A 23 -0.51 1.61 10.68
C MET A 23 -0.83 2.12 9.28
N LEU A 24 -0.31 3.28 8.87
CA LEU A 24 -0.55 3.87 7.56
C LEU A 24 0.39 3.27 6.48
N ASP A 25 -0.17 3.04 5.29
CA ASP A 25 0.63 2.72 4.11
C ASP A 25 1.61 3.87 3.78
N TYR A 26 2.69 3.54 3.07
CA TYR A 26 3.73 4.51 2.75
C TYR A 26 3.20 5.75 2.01
N PRO A 27 2.37 5.64 0.95
CA PRO A 27 1.73 6.81 0.34
C PRO A 27 0.98 7.70 1.34
N SER A 28 0.19 7.11 2.24
CA SER A 28 -0.58 7.87 3.24
C SER A 28 0.32 8.58 4.25
N ARG A 29 1.39 7.92 4.73
CA ARG A 29 2.42 8.56 5.58
C ARG A 29 3.09 9.74 4.88
N LEU A 30 3.43 9.58 3.60
CA LEU A 30 4.03 10.64 2.79
C LEU A 30 3.06 11.82 2.56
N SER A 31 1.77 11.54 2.34
CA SER A 31 0.74 12.58 2.24
C SER A 31 0.62 13.34 3.57
N LEU A 32 0.54 12.60 4.68
CA LEU A 32 0.38 13.15 6.02
C LEU A 32 1.57 14.03 6.41
N SER A 33 2.80 13.62 6.07
CA SER A 33 4.00 14.42 6.33
C SER A 33 4.07 15.73 5.54
N GLN A 34 3.26 15.87 4.48
CA GLN A 34 3.16 17.09 3.68
C GLN A 34 2.12 18.08 4.20
N THR A 35 1.29 17.70 5.18
CA THR A 35 0.20 18.55 5.69
C THR A 35 0.67 19.62 6.66
N ASN A 36 1.62 19.32 7.55
CA ASN A 36 2.11 20.25 8.58
C ASN A 36 3.59 19.96 8.93
N LYS A 37 4.34 21.00 9.32
CA LYS A 37 5.72 20.91 9.81
C LYS A 37 5.90 19.94 11.00
N TYR A 38 4.94 19.89 11.93
CA TYR A 38 4.99 18.99 13.08
C TYR A 38 4.94 17.51 12.64
N LEU A 39 3.94 17.15 11.83
CA LEU A 39 3.81 15.79 11.28
C LEU A 39 5.01 15.43 10.39
N ARG A 40 5.57 16.41 9.67
CA ARG A 40 6.81 16.22 8.91
C ARG A 40 8.00 15.83 9.79
N SER A 41 8.12 16.41 10.98
CA SER A 41 9.18 16.03 11.93
C SER A 41 8.94 14.69 12.62
N LEU A 42 7.67 14.31 12.78
CA LEU A 42 7.27 13.08 13.48
C LEU A 42 7.34 11.84 12.57
N ILE A 43 7.03 11.98 11.28
CA ILE A 43 6.92 10.86 10.32
C ILE A 43 8.26 10.69 9.59
N PRO A 44 9.03 9.63 9.84
CA PRO A 44 10.25 9.35 9.08
C PRO A 44 9.91 8.89 7.67
N THR A 45 9.82 9.82 6.71
CA THR A 45 9.60 9.49 5.30
C THR A 45 10.92 9.32 4.58
N GLN A 46 11.46 8.11 4.54
CA GLN A 46 12.56 7.79 3.65
C GLN A 46 12.02 7.42 2.26
N PRO A 47 12.58 7.95 1.15
CA PRO A 47 12.23 7.49 -0.19
C PRO A 47 12.44 5.98 -0.33
N PRO A 48 11.57 5.24 -1.04
CA PRO A 48 11.76 3.80 -1.23
C PRO A 48 13.06 3.54 -1.99
N SER A 49 14.01 2.90 -1.30
CA SER A 49 15.37 2.67 -1.77
C SER A 49 15.45 1.53 -2.78
N THR A 50 14.62 0.49 -2.62
CA THR A 50 14.63 -0.69 -3.49
C THR A 50 13.58 -0.61 -4.60
N PRO A 51 13.82 -1.20 -5.78
CA PRO A 51 12.82 -1.31 -6.85
C PRO A 51 11.52 -1.98 -6.41
N GLN A 52 11.61 -2.96 -5.50
CA GLN A 52 10.46 -3.66 -4.93
C GLN A 52 9.58 -2.71 -4.11
N LEU A 53 10.19 -1.92 -3.22
CA LEU A 53 9.47 -0.92 -2.42
C LEU A 53 8.88 0.19 -3.31
N ARG A 54 9.61 0.63 -4.35
CA ARG A 54 9.11 1.60 -5.34
C ARG A 54 7.88 1.07 -6.07
N ARG A 55 7.91 -0.20 -6.48
CA ARG A 55 6.78 -0.85 -7.14
C ARG A 55 5.58 -0.94 -6.22
N GLN A 56 5.77 -1.35 -4.97
CA GLN A 56 4.71 -1.40 -3.97
C GLN A 56 4.08 -0.02 -3.77
N TYR A 57 4.90 1.01 -3.56
CA TYR A 57 4.45 2.40 -3.47
C TYR A 57 3.57 2.83 -4.64
N LEU A 58 3.98 2.55 -5.89
CA LEU A 58 3.20 2.93 -7.07
C LEU A 58 1.87 2.14 -7.16
N CYS A 59 1.87 0.87 -6.77
CA CYS A 59 0.67 0.04 -6.73
C CYS A 59 -0.32 0.47 -5.63
N ASP A 60 0.17 1.06 -4.54
CA ASP A 60 -0.70 1.60 -3.50
C ASP A 60 -1.22 2.98 -3.95
N LYS A 61 -0.36 3.81 -4.55
CA LYS A 61 -0.70 5.15 -5.07
C LYS A 61 -1.77 5.14 -6.16
N GLU A 62 -1.81 4.14 -7.05
CA GLU A 62 -2.82 4.07 -8.12
C GLU A 62 -4.26 3.84 -7.61
N THR A 63 -4.43 3.46 -6.34
CA THR A 63 -5.74 3.27 -5.71
C THR A 63 -6.36 4.59 -5.25
N TRP A 64 -5.60 5.67 -5.23
CA TRP A 64 -6.08 6.97 -4.81
C TRP A 64 -7.06 7.57 -5.82
N PRO A 65 -8.05 8.37 -5.36
CA PRO A 65 -9.09 8.94 -6.24
C PRO A 65 -8.54 9.75 -7.43
N GLY A 66 -7.42 10.47 -7.25
CA GLY A 66 -6.79 11.24 -8.33
C GLY A 66 -6.07 10.42 -9.39
N TYR A 67 -5.93 9.10 -9.21
CA TYR A 67 -5.17 8.21 -10.09
C TYR A 67 -6.01 7.06 -10.64
N GLN A 68 -7.34 7.20 -10.69
CA GLN A 68 -8.26 6.15 -11.16
C GLN A 68 -7.94 5.65 -12.58
N GLU A 69 -7.48 6.52 -13.47
CA GLU A 69 -7.14 6.17 -14.87
C GLU A 69 -5.69 5.75 -15.06
N TYR A 70 -4.90 5.73 -13.99
CA TYR A 70 -3.48 5.44 -14.03
C TYR A 70 -3.14 4.10 -13.37
N PHE A 71 -2.08 3.46 -13.87
CA PHE A 71 -1.63 2.13 -13.50
C PHE A 71 -0.11 2.10 -13.36
N ALA A 72 0.40 1.37 -12.37
CA ALA A 72 1.83 1.21 -12.14
C ALA A 72 2.44 0.17 -13.11
N CYS A 73 3.57 0.53 -13.73
CA CYS A 73 4.39 -0.40 -14.50
C CYS A 73 5.55 -0.95 -13.64
N SER A 74 5.68 -2.27 -13.61
CA SER A 74 6.67 -3.00 -12.80
C SER A 74 8.10 -2.91 -13.32
N ARG A 75 8.29 -2.54 -14.60
CA ARG A 75 9.58 -2.42 -15.28
C ARG A 75 10.14 -1.00 -15.22
N CYS A 76 9.44 -0.02 -15.76
CA CYS A 76 9.91 1.38 -15.74
C CYS A 76 9.65 2.11 -14.41
N LEU A 77 8.90 1.51 -13.48
CA LEU A 77 8.55 2.09 -12.18
C LEU A 77 7.91 3.48 -12.34
N GLN A 78 7.00 3.60 -13.29
CA GLN A 78 6.20 4.81 -13.53
C GLN A 78 4.71 4.50 -13.41
N LEU A 79 3.96 5.53 -13.07
CA LEU A 79 2.51 5.53 -13.06
C LEU A 79 2.01 6.10 -14.40
N LEU A 80 1.36 5.29 -15.21
CA LEU A 80 1.02 5.61 -16.61
C LEU A 80 -0.49 5.48 -16.84
N HIS A 81 -1.03 6.24 -17.79
CA HIS A 81 -2.45 6.16 -18.15
C HIS A 81 -2.83 4.77 -18.68
N TYR A 82 -4.07 4.32 -18.46
CA TYR A 82 -4.53 2.96 -18.81
C TYR A 82 -4.35 2.61 -20.30
N SER A 83 -4.33 3.60 -21.19
CA SER A 83 -4.08 3.42 -22.62
C SER A 83 -2.69 2.86 -22.93
N ARG A 84 -1.74 2.94 -21.98
CA ARG A 84 -0.40 2.35 -22.08
C ARG A 84 -0.35 0.89 -21.61
N PHE A 85 -1.49 0.28 -21.31
CA PHE A 85 -1.59 -1.12 -20.87
C PHE A 85 -2.57 -1.90 -21.73
N THR A 86 -2.42 -3.21 -21.77
CA THR A 86 -3.37 -4.06 -22.51
C THR A 86 -4.69 -4.17 -21.73
N SER A 87 -5.81 -4.35 -22.41
CA SER A 87 -7.14 -4.50 -21.79
C SER A 87 -7.18 -5.58 -20.71
N GLY A 88 -6.48 -6.70 -20.93
CA GLY A 88 -6.35 -7.78 -19.95
C GLY A 88 -5.56 -7.40 -18.69
N GLN A 89 -4.64 -6.44 -18.76
CA GLN A 89 -3.97 -5.89 -17.57
C GLN A 89 -4.84 -4.90 -16.81
N VAL A 90 -5.71 -4.16 -17.50
CA VAL A 90 -6.60 -3.16 -16.91
C VAL A 90 -7.80 -3.81 -16.20
N ARG A 91 -8.41 -4.84 -16.80
CA ARG A 91 -9.66 -5.46 -16.32
C ARG A 91 -9.52 -6.91 -15.81
N GLY A 92 -8.39 -7.56 -16.05
CA GLY A 92 -8.20 -9.00 -15.75
C GLY A 92 -7.46 -9.28 -14.44
N ARG A 93 -6.69 -10.39 -14.41
CA ARG A 93 -5.92 -10.84 -13.21
C ARG A 93 -4.89 -9.83 -12.69
N HIS A 94 -4.54 -8.84 -13.51
CA HIS A 94 -3.62 -7.77 -13.15
C HIS A 94 -4.32 -6.42 -12.94
N ALA A 95 -5.65 -6.38 -12.86
CA ALA A 95 -6.40 -5.16 -12.59
C ALA A 95 -6.01 -4.53 -11.24
N LYS A 96 -6.51 -3.31 -10.98
CA LYS A 96 -6.34 -2.67 -9.67
C LYS A 96 -6.86 -3.59 -8.57
N LEU A 97 -6.18 -3.56 -7.42
CA LEU A 97 -6.49 -4.38 -6.24
C LEU A 97 -6.32 -5.90 -6.41
N CYS A 98 -6.13 -6.42 -7.63
CA CYS A 98 -5.83 -7.83 -7.81
C CYS A 98 -4.43 -8.19 -7.29
N PRO A 99 -4.19 -9.45 -6.90
CA PRO A 99 -2.86 -9.92 -6.50
C PRO A 99 -1.83 -9.69 -7.60
N GLY A 100 -2.17 -9.94 -8.87
CA GLY A 100 -1.23 -9.81 -10.00
C GLY A 100 -0.83 -8.37 -10.38
N ARG A 101 -1.33 -7.33 -9.69
CA ARG A 101 -1.11 -5.93 -10.09
C ARG A 101 0.37 -5.53 -10.21
N TYR A 102 1.24 -6.14 -9.41
CA TYR A 102 2.70 -5.88 -9.42
C TYR A 102 3.43 -6.50 -10.62
N LEU A 103 2.76 -7.28 -11.47
CA LEU A 103 3.34 -7.86 -12.69
C LEU A 103 2.96 -7.10 -13.96
N ARG A 104 2.23 -5.99 -13.85
CA ARG A 104 1.89 -5.19 -15.04
C ARG A 104 3.14 -4.60 -15.67
N VAL A 105 3.15 -4.62 -17.00
CA VAL A 105 4.19 -4.04 -17.83
C VAL A 105 3.47 -3.24 -18.92
N CYS A 106 3.83 -1.96 -19.08
CA CYS A 106 3.26 -1.13 -20.13
C CYS A 106 3.67 -1.62 -21.51
N ILE A 107 2.93 -1.20 -22.53
CA ILE A 107 3.16 -1.57 -23.94
C ILE A 107 4.60 -1.22 -24.35
N ASP A 108 5.04 0.00 -24.06
CA ASP A 108 6.40 0.47 -24.38
C ASP A 108 7.49 -0.46 -23.78
N CYS A 109 7.35 -0.86 -22.51
CA CYS A 109 8.31 -1.78 -21.87
C CYS A 109 8.25 -3.21 -22.45
N LYS A 110 7.08 -3.66 -22.93
CA LYS A 110 6.96 -4.98 -23.58
C LYS A 110 7.67 -5.00 -24.93
N GLU A 111 7.55 -3.92 -25.71
CA GLU A 111 8.23 -3.80 -27.01
C GLU A 111 9.75 -3.86 -26.85
N HIS A 112 10.29 -3.26 -25.78
CA HIS A 112 11.71 -3.34 -25.47
C HIS A 112 12.20 -4.73 -25.03
N GLU A 113 11.32 -5.58 -24.48
CA GLU A 113 11.67 -6.94 -24.04
C GLU A 113 11.85 -7.88 -25.23
N GLY A 114 11.02 -7.73 -26.28
CA GLY A 114 11.14 -8.52 -27.50
C GLY A 114 12.47 -8.35 -28.23
N ASN A 115 13.10 -7.18 -28.12
CA ASN A 115 14.37 -6.90 -28.78
C ASN A 115 15.60 -7.40 -27.99
N ARG A 116 15.45 -7.74 -26.71
CA ARG A 116 16.55 -8.23 -25.85
C ARG A 116 16.70 -9.74 -25.84
N ASN A 117 15.69 -10.47 -26.31
CA ASN A 117 15.75 -11.93 -26.41
C ASN A 117 16.74 -12.43 -27.48
N HIS A 118 17.39 -11.55 -28.24
CA HIS A 118 18.54 -11.93 -29.06
C HIS A 118 19.88 -11.91 -28.31
N ASP A 119 19.96 -11.31 -27.12
CA ASP A 119 21.24 -11.13 -26.40
C ASP A 119 21.30 -11.79 -25.02
N HIS A 120 20.19 -12.34 -24.50
CA HIS A 120 20.15 -12.98 -23.19
C HIS A 120 20.50 -14.48 -23.22
N ASN A 121 21.76 -14.79 -23.56
CA ASN A 121 22.42 -16.06 -23.15
C ASN A 121 23.06 -15.95 -21.74
N LEU A 122 23.14 -14.76 -21.14
CA LEU A 122 23.93 -14.54 -19.91
C LEU A 122 23.15 -14.44 -18.58
N ASP A 123 21.83 -14.18 -18.58
CA ASP A 123 21.06 -14.00 -17.32
C ASP A 123 20.30 -15.26 -16.85
N GLU A 124 20.18 -16.30 -17.69
CA GLU A 124 19.57 -17.58 -17.29
C GLU A 124 20.41 -18.33 -16.23
N VAL A 125 21.71 -18.03 -16.16
CA VAL A 125 22.63 -18.59 -15.15
C VAL A 125 22.34 -18.02 -13.75
N LEU A 126 21.90 -16.76 -13.64
CA LEU A 126 21.57 -16.16 -12.34
C LEU A 126 20.17 -16.57 -11.85
N GLY A 127 19.23 -16.88 -12.75
CA GLY A 127 17.90 -17.40 -12.40
C GLY A 127 17.88 -18.87 -11.95
N GLN A 128 18.84 -19.69 -12.42
CA GLN A 128 18.94 -21.10 -12.04
C GLN A 128 19.64 -21.32 -10.69
N LEU A 129 20.55 -20.43 -10.26
CA LEU A 129 21.22 -20.54 -8.96
C LEU A 129 20.30 -20.29 -7.75
N VAL A 130 19.17 -19.58 -7.93
CA VAL A 130 18.22 -19.33 -6.82
C VAL A 130 17.17 -20.45 -6.69
N ASN A 131 16.98 -21.30 -7.71
CA ASN A 131 15.98 -22.38 -7.68
C ASN A 131 16.57 -23.79 -7.55
N VAL A 132 17.87 -24.01 -7.80
CA VAL A 132 18.51 -25.31 -7.52
C VAL A 132 18.92 -25.46 -6.04
N GLY A 133 18.99 -24.35 -5.28
CA GLY A 133 19.35 -24.38 -3.85
C GLY A 133 18.19 -24.69 -2.88
N LEU A 134 16.94 -24.70 -3.33
CA LEU A 134 15.76 -24.77 -2.43
C LEU A 134 14.97 -26.09 -2.50
N ARG A 135 15.41 -27.06 -3.30
CA ARG A 135 14.79 -28.41 -3.34
C ARG A 135 15.70 -29.59 -2.95
N SER A 136 16.93 -29.34 -2.50
CA SER A 136 17.84 -30.42 -2.05
C SER A 136 18.33 -30.31 -0.60
N ALA A 137 17.83 -29.36 0.21
CA ALA A 137 18.27 -29.19 1.59
C ALA A 137 17.36 -29.88 2.64
N GLN A 138 16.75 -31.02 2.31
CA GLN A 138 16.10 -31.90 3.31
C GLN A 138 16.95 -33.12 3.71
N VAL A 139 18.19 -33.23 3.27
CA VAL A 139 19.06 -34.35 3.68
C VAL A 139 20.46 -33.83 4.01
N MET A 140 20.83 -33.99 5.29
CA MET A 140 22.20 -33.99 5.84
C MET A 140 23.00 -32.67 5.76
N MET A 141 22.84 -31.82 6.77
CA MET A 141 23.94 -31.00 7.29
C MET A 141 24.38 -31.60 8.64
N PRO A 142 25.63 -32.11 8.77
CA PRO A 142 26.16 -32.48 10.07
C PRO A 142 26.32 -31.22 10.92
N ILE A 143 25.88 -31.33 12.17
CA ILE A 143 26.00 -30.29 13.19
C ILE A 143 27.49 -29.91 13.34
N PRO A 144 27.85 -28.61 13.26
CA PRO A 144 29.22 -28.17 13.47
C PRO A 144 29.73 -28.56 14.89
N PRO A 145 30.94 -29.13 15.03
CA PRO A 145 31.44 -29.68 16.29
C PRO A 145 31.76 -28.66 17.39
N HIS A 146 31.44 -27.38 17.19
CA HIS A 146 31.60 -26.33 18.21
C HIS A 146 30.29 -25.97 18.94
N LEU A 147 29.17 -26.63 18.61
CA LEU A 147 27.89 -26.54 19.33
C LEU A 147 27.55 -27.81 20.13
N ALA A 148 28.52 -28.70 20.33
CA ALA A 148 28.38 -29.82 21.26
C ALA A 148 28.31 -29.28 22.69
N VAL A 149 27.09 -29.08 23.18
CA VAL A 149 26.81 -28.83 24.60
C VAL A 149 27.34 -30.02 25.40
N PRO A 150 28.31 -29.85 26.30
CA PRO A 150 28.74 -30.93 27.19
C PRO A 150 27.59 -31.29 28.15
N PRO A 151 27.45 -32.56 28.54
CA PRO A 151 26.48 -32.96 29.55
C PRO A 151 26.77 -32.22 30.86
N ALA A 152 25.78 -31.45 31.31
CA ALA A 152 25.81 -30.64 32.51
C ALA A 152 25.94 -31.53 33.77
N ASN A 153 27.17 -31.71 34.23
CA ASN A 153 27.48 -32.10 35.59
C ASN A 153 28.19 -30.92 36.27
N HIS A 154 27.48 -29.84 36.57
CA HIS A 154 27.97 -28.85 37.54
C HIS A 154 26.81 -28.15 38.26
N ALA A 155 27.00 -28.10 39.58
CA ALA A 155 26.22 -27.47 40.63
C ALA A 155 25.43 -26.21 40.21
N VAL A 156 24.15 -26.23 40.57
CA VAL A 156 23.23 -25.09 40.58
C VAL A 156 23.80 -23.98 41.49
N PRO A 157 24.12 -22.78 40.98
CA PRO A 157 24.38 -21.63 41.84
C PRO A 157 23.07 -21.17 42.51
N PRO A 158 23.13 -20.64 43.75
CA PRO A 158 21.95 -20.17 44.44
C PRO A 158 21.30 -19.02 43.69
N ASN A 159 20.00 -19.18 43.46
CA ASN A 159 19.09 -18.28 42.78
C ASN A 159 19.18 -16.86 43.40
N PRO A 160 19.36 -15.79 42.62
CA PRO A 160 19.24 -14.43 43.15
C PRO A 160 17.81 -14.19 43.66
N ALA A 161 17.75 -13.55 44.82
CA ALA A 161 16.56 -13.36 45.63
C ALA A 161 15.34 -12.91 44.80
N VAL A 162 14.26 -13.70 44.94
CA VAL A 162 12.92 -13.35 44.48
C VAL A 162 12.53 -12.00 45.12
N PRO A 163 12.22 -10.95 44.33
CA PRO A 163 11.72 -9.71 44.88
C PRO A 163 10.40 -9.97 45.61
N PRO A 164 10.13 -9.26 46.73
CA PRO A 164 8.92 -9.47 47.52
C PRO A 164 7.67 -9.26 46.67
N PRO A 165 6.58 -10.01 46.93
CA PRO A 165 5.31 -9.82 46.26
C PRO A 165 4.84 -8.37 46.48
N ASN A 166 4.62 -7.66 45.37
CA ASN A 166 4.02 -6.34 45.40
C ASN A 166 2.69 -6.43 46.17
N PRO A 167 2.46 -5.58 47.18
CA PRO A 167 1.17 -5.54 47.86
C PRO A 167 0.09 -5.22 46.83
N ALA A 168 -0.94 -6.06 46.81
CA ALA A 168 -2.09 -5.92 45.93
C ALA A 168 -2.73 -4.54 46.14
N VAL A 169 -2.44 -3.61 45.23
CA VAL A 169 -3.17 -2.34 45.15
C VAL A 169 -4.55 -2.70 44.61
N PRO A 170 -5.63 -2.47 45.38
CA PRO A 170 -6.98 -2.72 44.88
C PRO A 170 -7.23 -1.80 43.69
N PRO A 171 -7.79 -2.31 42.58
CA PRO A 171 -8.13 -1.49 41.43
C PRO A 171 -9.25 -0.52 41.82
N SER A 172 -8.90 0.74 42.06
CA SER A 172 -9.83 1.86 42.20
C SER A 172 -10.31 2.32 40.82
N TYR A 173 -11.00 1.43 40.11
CA TYR A 173 -11.82 1.87 38.99
C TYR A 173 -13.13 2.43 39.57
N PRO A 174 -13.51 3.68 39.23
CA PRO A 174 -14.85 4.16 39.53
C PRO A 174 -15.85 3.26 38.81
N THR A 175 -16.70 2.60 39.59
CA THR A 175 -17.86 1.85 39.11
C THR A 175 -18.70 2.78 38.24
N MET A 176 -18.61 2.62 36.92
CA MET A 176 -19.51 3.26 35.98
C MET A 176 -20.94 2.80 36.30
N PRO A 177 -21.91 3.72 36.45
CA PRO A 177 -23.30 3.35 36.67
C PRO A 177 -23.77 2.45 35.52
N GLN A 178 -24.26 1.25 35.85
CA GLN A 178 -24.91 0.41 34.86
C GLN A 178 -26.12 1.18 34.28
N PRO A 179 -26.26 1.24 32.93
CA PRO A 179 -27.43 1.82 32.33
C PRO A 179 -28.67 1.00 32.73
N ASN A 180 -29.64 1.69 33.35
CA ASN A 180 -30.92 1.15 33.76
C ASN A 180 -31.56 0.32 32.62
N PRO A 181 -31.97 -0.95 32.85
CA PRO A 181 -32.65 -1.78 31.85
C PRO A 181 -34.07 -1.29 31.45
N GLY A 182 -34.50 -0.10 31.89
CA GLY A 182 -35.92 0.28 31.95
C GLY A 182 -36.42 1.26 30.89
N MET A 183 -35.57 1.88 30.06
CA MET A 183 -36.04 2.84 29.05
C MET A 183 -35.73 2.37 27.64
N ARG A 184 -36.70 1.68 27.05
CA ARG A 184 -36.81 1.57 25.59
C ARG A 184 -37.06 2.97 25.02
N PRO A 185 -36.22 3.48 24.11
CA PRO A 185 -36.59 4.64 23.32
C PRO A 185 -37.75 4.22 22.42
N ALA A 186 -38.90 4.89 22.60
CA ALA A 186 -39.99 4.82 21.65
C ALA A 186 -39.54 5.55 20.37
N TYR A 187 -38.86 4.85 19.48
CA TYR A 187 -38.67 5.33 18.12
C TYR A 187 -40.05 5.28 17.43
N PRO A 188 -40.56 6.40 16.89
CA PRO A 188 -41.71 6.35 16.03
C PRO A 188 -41.33 5.55 14.78
N THR A 189 -41.94 4.37 14.63
CA THR A 189 -41.97 3.62 13.38
C THR A 189 -42.72 4.47 12.35
N MET A 190 -42.00 5.37 11.67
CA MET A 190 -42.47 5.90 10.41
C MET A 190 -42.34 4.78 9.39
N ALA A 191 -43.47 4.17 9.05
CA ALA A 191 -43.57 3.30 7.90
C ALA A 191 -43.07 4.09 6.66
N PRO A 192 -42.16 3.53 5.86
CA PRO A 192 -41.76 4.18 4.62
C PRO A 192 -43.00 4.30 3.73
N PRO A 193 -43.29 5.49 3.16
CA PRO A 193 -44.31 5.61 2.13
C PRO A 193 -43.90 4.68 0.98
N TYR A 194 -44.81 3.78 0.66
CA TYR A 194 -44.91 2.99 -0.57
C TYR A 194 -44.09 3.59 -1.71
N ALA A 195 -43.16 2.79 -2.24
CA ALA A 195 -42.42 3.09 -3.44
C ALA A 195 -43.40 3.28 -4.61
N THR A 196 -43.67 4.54 -4.96
CA THR A 196 -44.32 4.90 -6.21
C THR A 196 -43.40 4.42 -7.34
N VAL A 197 -43.80 3.36 -8.02
CA VAL A 197 -43.15 2.86 -9.23
C VAL A 197 -43.33 3.92 -10.31
N PHE A 198 -42.32 4.78 -10.48
CA PHE A 198 -42.24 5.66 -11.64
C PHE A 198 -41.89 4.79 -12.85
N PRO A 199 -42.69 4.80 -13.94
CA PRO A 199 -42.29 4.19 -15.19
C PRO A 199 -41.03 4.92 -15.68
N TYR A 200 -39.95 4.17 -15.86
CA TYR A 200 -38.72 4.69 -16.44
C TYR A 200 -39.03 5.29 -17.82
N PRO A 201 -38.65 6.55 -18.10
CA PRO A 201 -38.72 7.07 -19.45
C PRO A 201 -37.80 6.23 -20.33
N THR A 202 -38.36 5.74 -21.43
CA THR A 202 -37.64 5.01 -22.48
C THR A 202 -36.46 5.88 -22.93
N ALA A 203 -35.24 5.36 -22.82
CA ALA A 203 -34.06 6.08 -23.25
C ALA A 203 -34.21 6.48 -24.73
N PRO A 204 -33.97 7.75 -25.11
CA PRO A 204 -34.00 8.14 -26.50
C PRO A 204 -32.94 7.36 -27.28
N PRO A 205 -33.20 7.01 -28.55
CA PRO A 205 -32.22 6.34 -29.38
C PRO A 205 -30.96 7.21 -29.48
N TYR A 206 -29.80 6.62 -29.17
CA TYR A 206 -28.51 7.28 -29.32
C TYR A 206 -28.34 7.78 -30.76
N PRO A 207 -28.04 9.08 -30.98
CA PRO A 207 -27.67 9.53 -32.31
C PRO A 207 -26.37 8.84 -32.71
N THR A 208 -26.43 8.10 -33.82
CA THR A 208 -25.27 7.53 -34.49
C THR A 208 -24.44 8.68 -35.07
N ALA A 209 -23.52 9.22 -34.28
CA ALA A 209 -22.57 10.21 -34.77
C ALA A 209 -21.53 9.51 -35.67
N PRO A 210 -21.25 10.03 -36.87
CA PRO A 210 -20.22 9.47 -37.75
C PRO A 210 -18.82 9.65 -37.11
N PRO A 211 -17.86 8.75 -37.42
CA PRO A 211 -16.49 8.84 -36.91
C PRO A 211 -15.79 10.06 -37.53
N GLY A 212 -15.84 11.19 -36.84
CA GLY A 212 -14.99 12.34 -37.12
C GLY A 212 -13.59 12.15 -36.49
N PRO A 213 -12.54 12.80 -37.05
CA PRO A 213 -11.21 12.72 -36.50
C PRO A 213 -11.20 13.31 -35.08
N TYR A 214 -10.81 12.48 -34.11
CA TYR A 214 -10.68 12.89 -32.71
C TYR A 214 -9.48 13.85 -32.59
N VAL A 215 -9.72 15.14 -32.79
CA VAL A 215 -8.72 16.18 -32.52
C VAL A 215 -8.63 16.34 -31.01
N ASN A 216 -7.59 15.75 -30.44
CA ASN A 216 -7.30 15.73 -29.02
C ASN A 216 -6.83 17.12 -28.56
N TYR A 217 -7.75 17.91 -28.03
CA TYR A 217 -7.51 19.28 -27.51
C TYR A 217 -7.04 19.33 -26.05
N TYR A 218 -6.40 18.27 -25.53
CA TYR A 218 -5.71 18.35 -24.23
C TYR A 218 -4.22 18.68 -24.41
N ASN A 219 -3.97 19.93 -24.82
CA ASN A 219 -2.71 20.61 -24.56
C ASN A 219 -2.68 21.02 -23.08
N GLY A 220 -2.29 20.08 -22.22
CA GLY A 220 -2.17 20.26 -20.78
C GLY A 220 -0.72 20.30 -20.34
N HIS A 221 -0.03 21.40 -20.63
CA HIS A 221 1.18 21.78 -19.89
C HIS A 221 0.81 21.95 -18.41
N ARG A 222 1.04 20.92 -17.59
CA ARG A 222 1.36 21.04 -16.16
C ARG A 222 2.02 19.75 -15.72
N GLY A 223 3.35 19.77 -15.72
CA GLY A 223 4.15 18.75 -15.07
C GLY A 223 3.72 18.64 -13.61
N SER A 224 3.34 17.43 -13.20
CA SER A 224 3.31 17.04 -11.80
C SER A 224 4.74 17.01 -11.28
N PHE A 225 5.27 18.18 -10.92
CA PHE A 225 6.47 18.29 -10.12
C PHE A 225 6.15 17.70 -8.73
N SER A 226 6.59 16.47 -8.47
CA SER A 226 6.81 16.01 -7.10
C SER A 226 8.21 16.48 -6.70
N PRO A 227 8.36 17.49 -5.82
CA PRO A 227 9.65 18.10 -5.49
C PRO A 227 10.64 17.20 -4.73
N TRP A 228 10.31 15.92 -4.52
CA TRP A 228 11.11 14.98 -3.71
C TRP A 228 11.60 13.75 -4.47
N TRP A 229 11.27 13.61 -5.75
CA TRP A 229 12.02 12.69 -6.61
C TRP A 229 13.13 13.51 -7.26
N PRO A 230 14.42 13.25 -6.98
CA PRO A 230 15.44 13.69 -7.91
C PRO A 230 15.01 13.14 -9.26
N TYR A 231 14.89 14.04 -10.23
CA TYR A 231 14.78 13.68 -11.64
C TYR A 231 15.88 12.65 -11.88
N PHE A 232 15.55 11.37 -11.93
CA PHE A 232 16.46 10.41 -12.51
C PHE A 232 16.29 10.66 -14.01
N PRO A 233 17.23 11.37 -14.67
CA PRO A 233 17.17 11.45 -16.12
C PRO A 233 17.10 10.00 -16.59
N SER A 234 16.04 9.66 -17.33
CA SER A 234 16.05 8.45 -18.14
C SER A 234 17.37 8.50 -18.89
N ALA A 235 18.29 7.58 -18.58
CA ALA A 235 19.62 7.57 -19.13
C ALA A 235 19.49 7.76 -20.64
N GLY A 236 19.93 8.94 -21.11
CA GLY A 236 19.84 9.31 -22.50
C GLY A 236 20.60 8.28 -23.30
N ARG A 237 19.87 7.53 -24.15
CA ARG A 237 20.46 6.96 -25.34
C ARG A 237 20.81 8.14 -26.24
N GLN A 238 22.10 8.39 -26.42
CA GLN A 238 22.56 9.14 -27.58
C GLN A 238 22.21 8.34 -28.86
N PRO A 239 21.89 9.03 -29.97
CA PRO A 239 21.56 8.40 -31.24
C PRO A 239 22.71 7.55 -31.80
#